data_AF-T2IG34-F1
#
_entry.id   AF-T2IG34-F1
#
_cell.length_a   1.000
_cell.length_b   1.000
_cell.length_c   1.000
_cell.angle_alpha   90.00
_cell.angle_beta   90.00
_cell.angle_gamma   90.00
#
_symmetry.space_group_name_H-M   'P 1'
#
loop_
_entity.id
_entity.type
_entity.pdbx_description
1 polymer ?
#
loop_
_entity_poly.entity_id
_entity_poly.type
_entity_poly.pdbx_seq_one_letter_code
_entity_poly.pdbx_strand_id
1 'polypeptide(L)'
;MTEEELLQVIEKSAKDKRESLDLSFKGLTSIPPEIGQLTNLTSLYLWNNQVTNIPLEIGQLTNLTSLYLRNNQLTNIPPEIGQLTNLTSLDLRTNQLTNIPPEIGQLTNLTSLSVSFKELTEFPSDVIKLNQLTELDLSDSHLTSIPPEIG
;
A
#
# COMPACT_ATOMS: atom_id res chain seq x y z
N MET A 1 -3.09 -12.25 -16.13
CA MET A 1 -4.49 -12.36 -15.68
C MET A 1 -5.26 -11.29 -16.40
N THR A 2 -6.39 -11.62 -17.01
CA THR A 2 -7.26 -10.63 -17.65
C THR A 2 -8.06 -9.85 -16.60
N GLU A 3 -8.64 -8.72 -16.98
CA GLU A 3 -9.52 -7.94 -16.08
C GLU A 3 -10.74 -8.75 -15.64
N GLU A 4 -11.35 -9.53 -16.56
CA GLU A 4 -12.48 -10.40 -16.26
C GLU A 4 -12.11 -11.50 -15.25
N GLU A 5 -10.94 -12.14 -15.42
CA GLU A 5 -10.43 -13.12 -14.45
C GLU A 5 -10.21 -12.48 -13.07
N LEU A 6 -9.68 -11.26 -13.02
CA LEU A 6 -9.46 -10.52 -11.77
C LEU A 6 -10.78 -10.21 -11.06
N LEU A 7 -11.78 -9.72 -11.79
CA LEU A 7 -13.11 -9.45 -11.23
C LEU A 7 -13.75 -10.73 -10.66
N GLN A 8 -13.68 -11.86 -11.38
CA GLN A 8 -14.17 -13.14 -10.87
C GLN A 8 -13.43 -13.59 -9.60
N VAL A 9 -12.12 -13.36 -9.51
CA VAL A 9 -11.33 -13.66 -8.31
C VAL A 9 -11.77 -12.78 -7.14
N ILE A 10 -12.01 -11.49 -7.36
CA ILE A 10 -12.48 -10.55 -6.34
C ILE A 10 -13.87 -10.94 -5.85
N GLU A 11 -14.83 -11.12 -6.75
CA GLU A 11 -16.20 -11.52 -6.40
C GLU A 11 -16.23 -12.82 -5.59
N LYS A 12 -15.47 -13.82 -6.04
CA LYS A 12 -15.35 -15.09 -5.32
C LYS A 12 -14.71 -14.90 -3.95
N SER A 13 -13.66 -14.10 -3.85
CA SER A 13 -12.96 -13.84 -2.57
C SER A 13 -13.85 -13.09 -1.58
N ALA A 14 -14.68 -12.17 -2.07
CA ALA A 14 -15.69 -11.47 -1.26
C ALA A 14 -16.73 -12.46 -0.73
N LYS A 15 -17.26 -13.32 -1.60
CA LYS A 15 -18.24 -14.36 -1.22
C LYS A 15 -17.68 -15.36 -0.22
N ASP A 16 -16.44 -15.77 -0.42
CA ASP A 16 -15.72 -16.71 0.45
C ASP A 16 -15.25 -16.05 1.76
N LYS A 17 -15.41 -14.72 1.91
CA LYS A 17 -14.91 -13.92 3.04
C LYS A 17 -13.43 -14.17 3.34
N ARG A 18 -12.61 -14.17 2.29
CA ARG A 18 -11.17 -14.42 2.45
C ARG A 18 -10.52 -13.35 3.30
N GLU A 19 -9.61 -13.79 4.15
CA GLU A 19 -8.75 -12.93 4.97
C GLU A 19 -7.42 -12.62 4.26
N SER A 20 -7.00 -13.46 3.32
CA SER A 20 -5.79 -13.25 2.54
C SER A 20 -6.05 -13.43 1.05
N LEU A 21 -5.53 -12.50 0.25
CA LEU A 21 -5.58 -12.55 -1.21
C LEU A 21 -4.21 -12.25 -1.80
N ASP A 22 -3.72 -13.16 -2.63
CA ASP A 22 -2.47 -13.00 -3.38
C ASP A 22 -2.75 -12.83 -4.88
N LEU A 23 -2.45 -11.63 -5.37
CA LEU A 23 -2.55 -11.20 -6.76
C LEU A 23 -1.16 -10.88 -7.35
N SER A 24 -0.09 -11.41 -6.75
CA SER A 24 1.28 -11.16 -7.16
C SER A 24 1.64 -11.91 -8.44
N PHE A 25 2.54 -11.34 -9.25
CA PHE A 25 2.97 -11.90 -10.55
C PHE A 25 1.83 -12.22 -11.53
N LYS A 26 0.79 -11.40 -11.55
CA LYS A 26 -0.36 -11.61 -12.43
C LYS A 26 -0.33 -10.73 -13.69
N GLY A 27 0.68 -9.87 -13.81
CA GLY A 27 0.82 -8.92 -14.91
C GLY A 27 -0.29 -7.87 -14.90
N LEU A 28 -0.80 -7.52 -13.72
CA LEU A 28 -1.88 -6.54 -13.58
C LEU A 28 -1.36 -5.14 -13.90
N THR A 29 -2.10 -4.39 -14.70
CA THR A 29 -1.82 -2.97 -14.99
C THR A 29 -2.71 -2.02 -14.18
N SER A 30 -3.84 -2.52 -13.68
CA SER A 30 -4.78 -1.79 -12.83
C SER A 30 -5.41 -2.72 -11.78
N ILE A 31 -5.97 -2.12 -10.74
CA ILE A 31 -6.82 -2.80 -9.75
C ILE A 31 -8.20 -2.16 -9.83
N PRO A 32 -9.27 -2.95 -10.01
CA PRO A 32 -10.60 -2.40 -10.17
C PRO A 32 -11.18 -1.97 -8.81
N PRO A 33 -12.08 -0.95 -8.77
CA PRO A 33 -12.75 -0.48 -7.55
C PRO A 33 -13.41 -1.58 -6.70
N GLU A 34 -13.84 -2.67 -7.33
CA GLU A 34 -14.44 -3.84 -6.71
C GLU A 34 -13.55 -4.48 -5.64
N ILE A 35 -12.24 -4.20 -5.64
CA ILE A 35 -11.35 -4.59 -4.55
C ILE A 35 -11.89 -4.16 -3.17
N GLY A 36 -12.59 -3.03 -3.09
CA GLY A 36 -13.20 -2.53 -1.84
C GLY A 36 -14.29 -3.44 -1.25
N GLN A 37 -14.83 -4.38 -2.02
CA GLN A 37 -15.79 -5.38 -1.53
C GLN A 37 -15.15 -6.40 -0.58
N LEU A 38 -13.81 -6.53 -0.60
CA LEU A 38 -13.05 -7.52 0.15
C LEU A 38 -12.85 -7.15 1.64
N THR A 39 -13.91 -6.65 2.29
CA THR A 39 -13.90 -6.08 3.65
C THR A 39 -13.39 -7.02 4.75
N ASN A 40 -13.28 -8.33 4.50
CA ASN A 40 -12.72 -9.30 5.46
C ASN A 40 -11.20 -9.48 5.32
N LEU A 41 -10.56 -8.89 4.30
CA LEU A 41 -9.12 -9.03 4.09
C LEU A 41 -8.32 -8.42 5.23
N THR A 42 -7.35 -9.19 5.70
CA THR A 42 -6.29 -8.79 6.63
C THR A 42 -4.94 -8.70 5.91
N SER A 43 -4.76 -9.41 4.79
CA SER A 43 -3.53 -9.42 3.99
C SER A 43 -3.79 -9.33 2.49
N LEU A 44 -3.15 -8.37 1.81
CA LEU A 44 -3.23 -8.19 0.37
C LEU A 44 -1.84 -8.11 -0.25
N TYR A 45 -1.55 -9.06 -1.14
CA TYR A 45 -0.28 -9.15 -1.87
C TYR A 45 -0.50 -8.82 -3.34
N LEU A 46 0.19 -7.79 -3.81
CA LEU A 46 0.08 -7.22 -5.16
C LEU A 46 1.46 -7.01 -5.81
N TRP A 47 2.51 -7.59 -5.24
CA TRP A 47 3.88 -7.35 -5.64
C TRP A 47 4.22 -8.00 -6.99
N ASN A 48 5.23 -7.47 -7.69
CA ASN A 48 5.62 -7.89 -9.04
C ASN A 48 4.46 -7.84 -10.06
N ASN A 49 3.84 -6.66 -10.18
CA ASN A 49 2.87 -6.37 -11.24
C ASN A 49 3.29 -5.08 -11.98
N GLN A 50 2.40 -4.53 -12.80
CA GLN A 50 2.60 -3.32 -13.59
C GLN A 50 1.57 -2.25 -13.21
N VAL A 51 1.05 -2.30 -11.98
CA VAL A 51 -0.03 -1.43 -11.52
C VAL A 51 0.46 0.01 -11.45
N THR A 52 -0.26 0.93 -12.08
CA THR A 52 0.10 2.36 -12.10
C THR A 52 -0.59 3.18 -11.01
N ASN A 53 -1.76 2.72 -10.53
CA ASN A 53 -2.59 3.40 -9.55
C ASN A 53 -3.36 2.40 -8.69
N ILE A 54 -3.61 2.77 -7.43
CA ILE A 54 -4.51 2.06 -6.52
C ILE A 54 -5.85 2.80 -6.48
N PRO A 55 -7.00 2.12 -6.60
CA PRO A 55 -8.32 2.76 -6.49
C PRO A 55 -8.56 3.30 -5.08
N LEU A 56 -9.36 4.36 -4.95
CA LEU A 56 -9.71 4.95 -3.65
C LEU A 56 -10.43 3.97 -2.73
N GLU A 57 -11.10 2.97 -3.31
CA GLU A 57 -11.81 1.91 -2.64
C GLU A 57 -10.90 1.01 -1.80
N ILE A 58 -9.56 1.11 -1.95
CA ILE A 58 -8.62 0.49 -1.02
C ILE A 58 -8.92 0.87 0.43
N GLY A 59 -9.37 2.11 0.69
CA GLY A 59 -9.72 2.58 2.03
C GLY A 59 -10.89 1.84 2.68
N GLN A 60 -11.68 1.09 1.90
CA GLN A 60 -12.77 0.25 2.42
C GLN A 60 -12.26 -1.02 3.10
N LEU A 61 -11.00 -1.42 2.88
CA LEU A 61 -10.38 -2.61 3.46
C LEU A 61 -9.92 -2.36 4.90
N THR A 62 -10.82 -1.88 5.77
CA THR A 62 -10.48 -1.40 7.12
C THR A 62 -9.90 -2.47 8.04
N ASN A 63 -10.06 -3.76 7.73
CA ASN A 63 -9.44 -4.88 8.46
C ASN A 63 -8.01 -5.20 8.00
N LEU A 64 -7.50 -4.52 6.98
CA LEU A 64 -6.19 -4.81 6.40
C LEU A 64 -5.08 -4.49 7.40
N THR A 65 -4.22 -5.47 7.63
CA THR A 65 -3.02 -5.37 8.48
C THR A 65 -1.74 -5.34 7.66
N SER A 66 -1.74 -6.00 6.49
CA SER A 66 -0.59 -6.12 5.62
C SER A 66 -0.93 -5.77 4.17
N LEU A 67 -0.19 -4.83 3.59
CA LEU A 67 -0.31 -4.42 2.20
C LEU A 67 1.06 -4.41 1.50
N TYR A 68 1.23 -5.30 0.53
CA TYR A 68 2.49 -5.44 -0.22
C TYR A 68 2.30 -5.07 -1.68
N LEU A 69 2.88 -3.93 -2.07
CA LEU A 69 2.78 -3.34 -3.41
C LEU A 69 4.13 -3.23 -4.12
N ARG A 70 5.17 -3.88 -3.58
CA ARG A 70 6.53 -3.82 -4.10
C ARG A 70 6.63 -4.21 -5.57
N ASN A 71 7.49 -3.54 -6.32
CA ASN A 71 7.74 -3.80 -7.73
C ASN A 71 6.47 -3.66 -8.59
N ASN A 72 5.98 -2.43 -8.63
CA ASN A 72 4.89 -1.96 -9.47
C ASN A 72 5.30 -0.65 -10.16
N GLN A 73 4.35 0.04 -10.79
CA GLN A 73 4.58 1.30 -11.50
C GLN A 73 3.85 2.48 -10.85
N LEU A 74 3.57 2.38 -9.55
CA LEU A 74 2.79 3.40 -8.83
C LEU A 74 3.53 4.74 -8.84
N THR A 75 2.81 5.79 -9.25
CA THR A 75 3.31 7.18 -9.23
C THR A 75 2.81 7.97 -8.02
N ASN A 76 1.69 7.54 -7.44
CA ASN A 76 1.07 8.11 -6.25
C ASN A 76 0.33 7.03 -5.46
N ILE A 77 -0.01 7.35 -4.22
CA ILE A 77 -0.89 6.56 -3.35
C ILE A 77 -2.12 7.41 -3.02
N PRO A 78 -3.35 6.87 -3.11
CA PRO A 78 -4.55 7.62 -2.76
C PRO A 78 -4.56 8.02 -1.28
N PRO A 79 -5.04 9.23 -0.92
CA PRO A 79 -5.23 9.67 0.46
C PRO A 79 -6.02 8.69 1.33
N GLU A 80 -6.92 7.93 0.71
CA GLU A 80 -7.72 6.88 1.34
C GLU A 80 -6.90 5.77 1.99
N ILE A 81 -5.59 5.67 1.70
CA ILE A 81 -4.68 4.81 2.46
C ILE A 81 -4.76 5.09 3.97
N GLY A 82 -4.97 6.34 4.38
CA GLY A 82 -5.10 6.72 5.79
C GLY A 82 -6.30 6.09 6.51
N GLN A 83 -7.28 5.56 5.76
CA GLN A 83 -8.43 4.85 6.32
C GLN A 83 -8.07 3.44 6.83
N LEU A 84 -6.91 2.89 6.41
CA LEU A 84 -6.41 1.58 6.82
C LEU A 84 -5.80 1.62 8.22
N THR A 85 -6.56 2.08 9.21
CA THR A 85 -6.08 2.32 10.58
C THR A 85 -5.56 1.07 11.30
N ASN A 86 -5.87 -0.15 10.83
CA ASN A 86 -5.34 -1.41 11.34
C ASN A 86 -4.04 -1.87 10.65
N LEU A 87 -3.53 -1.11 9.67
CA LEU A 87 -2.34 -1.50 8.91
C LEU A 87 -1.10 -1.46 9.81
N THR A 88 -0.38 -2.57 9.85
CA THR A 88 0.87 -2.74 10.62
C THR A 88 2.09 -2.83 9.72
N SER A 89 1.92 -3.29 8.48
CA SER A 89 2.99 -3.44 7.48
C SER A 89 2.58 -2.91 6.11
N LEU A 90 3.42 -2.02 5.55
CA LEU A 90 3.25 -1.44 4.22
C LEU A 90 4.56 -1.47 3.43
N ASP A 91 4.57 -2.17 2.30
CA ASP A 91 5.72 -2.20 1.38
C ASP A 91 5.37 -1.58 0.03
N LEU A 92 5.98 -0.43 -0.24
CA LEU A 92 5.85 0.37 -1.45
C LEU A 92 7.16 0.41 -2.27
N ARG A 93 8.17 -0.39 -1.92
CA ARG A 93 9.47 -0.35 -2.60
C ARG A 93 9.38 -0.68 -4.08
N THR A 94 10.38 -0.25 -4.85
CA THR A 94 10.48 -0.50 -6.28
C THR A 94 9.22 -0.03 -7.03
N ASN A 95 8.76 1.19 -6.73
CA ASN A 95 7.70 1.89 -7.46
C ASN A 95 8.27 3.16 -8.13
N GLN A 96 7.40 3.98 -8.71
CA GLN A 96 7.76 5.26 -9.34
C GLN A 96 7.29 6.46 -8.51
N LEU A 97 7.15 6.27 -7.19
CA LEU A 97 6.63 7.28 -6.27
C LEU A 97 7.58 8.48 -6.23
N THR A 98 7.00 9.66 -6.37
CA THR A 98 7.66 10.95 -6.15
C THR A 98 7.23 11.61 -4.85
N ASN A 99 6.13 11.14 -4.24
CA ASN A 99 5.63 11.53 -2.93
C ASN A 99 4.76 10.41 -2.33
N ILE A 100 4.36 10.60 -1.07
CA ILE A 100 3.31 9.84 -0.39
C ILE A 100 2.34 10.86 0.26
N PRO A 101 1.05 10.53 0.36
CA PRO A 101 0.05 11.44 0.93
C PRO A 101 0.31 11.69 2.43
N PRO A 102 0.02 12.89 2.97
CA PRO A 102 0.14 13.19 4.40
C PRO A 102 -0.75 12.27 5.26
N GLU A 103 -1.82 11.72 4.69
CA GLU A 103 -2.70 10.73 5.29
C GLU A 103 -1.96 9.45 5.72
N ILE A 104 -0.73 9.20 5.25
CA ILE A 104 0.12 8.13 5.78
C ILE A 104 0.29 8.25 7.30
N GLY A 105 0.31 9.46 7.85
CA GLY A 105 0.40 9.71 9.30
C GLY A 105 -0.85 9.30 10.08
N GLN A 106 -1.93 8.89 9.42
CA GLN A 106 -3.12 8.32 10.06
C GLN A 106 -2.96 6.83 10.39
N LEU A 107 -1.95 6.17 9.81
CA LEU A 107 -1.63 4.76 10.05
C LEU A 107 -0.93 4.55 11.40
N THR A 108 -1.59 4.93 12.48
CA THR A 108 -0.99 4.98 13.83
C THR A 108 -0.56 3.61 14.39
N ASN A 109 -1.04 2.50 13.80
CA ASN A 109 -0.63 1.13 14.13
C ASN A 109 0.53 0.61 13.24
N LEU A 110 1.05 1.42 12.31
CA LEU A 110 2.09 1.00 11.40
C LEU A 110 3.41 0.76 12.15
N THR A 111 3.95 -0.44 12.02
CA THR A 111 5.18 -0.89 12.68
C THR A 111 6.34 -1.07 11.71
N SER A 112 6.02 -1.36 10.44
CA SER A 112 6.98 -1.54 9.35
C SER A 112 6.52 -0.78 8.11
N LEU A 113 7.38 0.14 7.65
CA LEU A 113 7.19 0.92 6.43
C LEU A 113 8.41 0.77 5.56
N SER A 114 8.22 0.21 4.36
CA SER A 114 9.27 0.16 3.35
C SER A 114 8.85 1.00 2.15
N VAL A 115 9.64 2.01 1.80
CA VAL A 115 9.33 2.89 0.68
C VAL A 115 10.60 3.31 -0.07
N SER A 116 10.50 3.29 -1.40
CA SER A 116 11.56 3.79 -2.28
C SER A 116 11.00 4.92 -3.13
N PHE A 117 11.74 6.01 -3.27
CA PHE A 117 11.34 7.12 -4.13
C PHE A 117 12.29 7.34 -5.28
N LYS A 118 11.73 7.70 -6.44
CA LYS A 118 12.54 8.05 -7.62
C LYS A 118 13.30 9.36 -7.44
N GLU A 119 12.65 10.40 -6.91
CA GLU A 119 13.23 11.76 -6.86
C GLU A 119 12.81 12.53 -5.59
N LEU A 120 12.55 11.85 -4.47
CA LEU A 120 12.02 12.53 -3.30
C LEU A 120 13.05 13.45 -2.64
N THR A 121 12.68 14.72 -2.53
CA THR A 121 13.46 15.74 -1.82
C THR A 121 13.02 15.91 -0.36
N GLU A 122 11.79 15.53 0.00
CA GLU A 122 11.29 15.61 1.39
C GLU A 122 10.29 14.50 1.73
N PHE A 123 10.39 13.93 2.93
CA PHE A 123 9.39 13.03 3.49
C PHE A 123 8.25 13.86 4.12
N PRO A 124 6.95 13.48 3.99
CA PRO A 124 5.87 14.29 4.56
C PRO A 124 6.03 14.42 6.07
N SER A 125 5.91 15.65 6.59
CA SER A 125 6.06 15.92 8.03
C SER A 125 5.10 15.14 8.91
N ASP A 126 3.94 14.73 8.40
CA ASP A 126 2.96 13.89 9.11
C ASP A 126 3.46 12.49 9.47
N VAL A 127 4.59 12.03 8.90
CA VAL A 127 5.20 10.76 9.30
C VAL A 127 5.54 10.74 10.80
N ILE A 128 5.76 11.90 11.43
CA ILE A 128 6.03 12.02 12.88
C ILE A 128 4.90 11.47 13.76
N LYS A 129 3.73 11.20 13.18
CA LYS A 129 2.58 10.59 13.88
C LYS A 129 2.67 9.07 13.96
N LEU A 130 3.60 8.44 13.22
CA LEU A 130 3.82 6.98 13.20
C LEU A 130 4.59 6.52 14.44
N ASN A 131 4.01 6.73 15.61
CA ASN A 131 4.67 6.52 16.91
C ASN A 131 4.98 5.05 17.23
N GLN A 132 4.40 4.11 16.47
CA GLN A 132 4.63 2.66 16.60
C GLN A 132 5.66 2.13 15.58
N LEU A 133 6.21 3.00 14.73
CA LEU A 133 7.12 2.56 13.67
C LEU A 133 8.43 2.08 14.28
N THR A 134 8.79 0.83 13.99
CA THR A 134 10.02 0.18 14.47
C THR A 134 10.97 -0.16 13.34
N GLU A 135 10.44 -0.29 12.12
CA GLU A 135 11.20 -0.59 10.92
C GLU A 135 10.83 0.42 9.85
N LEU A 136 11.84 1.19 9.42
CA LEU A 136 11.75 2.12 8.30
C LEU A 136 12.84 1.76 7.29
N ASP A 137 12.43 1.16 6.17
CA ASP A 137 13.33 0.82 5.07
C ASP A 137 13.23 1.86 3.95
N LEU A 138 14.33 2.57 3.73
CA LEU A 138 14.53 3.57 2.68
C LEU A 138 15.70 3.20 1.76
N SER A 139 16.17 1.95 1.75
CA SER A 139 17.44 1.54 1.13
C SER A 139 17.57 1.86 -0.36
N ASP A 140 16.43 2.02 -1.05
CA ASP A 140 16.35 2.36 -2.47
C ASP A 140 15.88 3.82 -2.72
N SER A 141 15.95 4.68 -1.71
CA SER A 141 15.61 6.11 -1.82
C SER A 141 16.87 6.97 -1.92
N HIS A 142 16.79 8.08 -2.65
CA HIS A 142 17.82 9.13 -2.64
C HIS A 142 17.69 10.10 -1.46
N LEU A 143 17.00 9.69 -0.39
CA LEU A 143 16.73 10.54 0.76
C LEU A 143 18.02 10.84 1.52
N THR A 144 18.26 12.13 1.74
CA THR A 144 19.42 12.63 2.47
C THR A 144 19.13 12.86 3.96
N SER A 145 17.84 12.94 4.34
CA SER A 145 17.39 13.05 5.72
C SER A 145 15.98 12.47 5.91
N ILE A 146 15.73 12.01 7.14
CA ILE A 146 14.40 11.70 7.68
C ILE A 146 14.14 12.63 8.87
N PRO A 147 12.88 12.89 9.26
CA PRO A 147 12.59 13.59 10.49
C PRO A 147 13.28 12.89 11.68
N PRO A 148 14.04 13.61 12.53
CA PRO A 148 14.78 13.02 13.64
C PRO A 148 13.89 12.29 14.64
N GLU A 149 12.58 12.54 14.62
CA GLU A 149 11.60 11.87 15.46
C GLU A 149 11.36 10.39 15.09
N ILE A 150 11.93 9.90 13.97
CA ILE A 150 11.68 8.55 13.42
C ILE A 150 13.01 7.82 13.09
N GLY A 151 14.14 8.31 13.63
CA GLY A 151 15.49 7.77 13.38
C GLY A 151 16.35 7.69 14.63
#